data_AF-A0A816EC79-F1
#
_entry.id   AF-A0A816EC79-F1
#
_cell.length_a   1.000
_cell.length_b   1.000
_cell.length_c   1.000
_cell.angle_alpha   90.00
_cell.angle_beta   90.00
_cell.angle_gamma   90.00
#
_symmetry.space_group_name_H-M   'P 1'
#
loop_
_entity.id
_entity.type
_entity.pdbx_description
1 polymer ?
#
loop_
_entity_poly.entity_id
_entity_poly.type
_entity_poly.pdbx_seq_one_letter_code
_entity_poly.pdbx_strand_id
1 'polypeptide(L)' 'MTWLICCTRCLLPTVDQETGIRDPDQQPWKTLKTYRLKPELYSVFSHFGIRLASDTNGIIRVGDEIEILKENKNF' A
#
# COMPACT_ATOMS: atom_id res chain seq x y z
N MET A 1 -9.53 -8.42 14.96
CA MET A 1 -9.36 -7.46 13.86
C MET A 1 -8.24 -6.50 14.18
N THR A 2 -7.06 -6.97 13.86
CA THR A 2 -5.77 -6.53 14.40
C THR A 2 -5.11 -5.65 13.34
N TRP A 3 -5.20 -4.33 13.52
CA TRP A 3 -4.41 -3.28 12.84
C TRP A 3 -4.33 -3.32 11.29
N LEU A 4 -5.22 -2.56 10.64
CA LEU A 4 -5.03 -2.06 9.28
C LEU A 4 -3.93 -0.99 9.30
N ILE A 5 -2.83 -1.19 8.56
CA ILE A 5 -1.73 -0.21 8.51
C ILE A 5 -1.54 0.25 7.06
N CYS A 6 -1.43 1.58 6.88
CA CYS A 6 -1.10 2.16 5.58
C CYS A 6 0.27 1.65 5.10
N CYS A 7 0.36 1.19 3.85
CA CYS A 7 1.62 0.69 3.31
C CYS A 7 2.49 1.86 2.81
N THR A 8 3.56 2.17 3.53
CA THR A 8 4.60 3.09 3.06
C THR A 8 5.32 2.49 1.86
N ARG A 9 5.57 3.31 0.83
CA ARG A 9 6.23 2.89 -0.40
C ARG A 9 7.71 3.24 -0.38
N CYS A 10 8.52 2.20 -0.57
CA CYS A 10 9.94 2.30 -0.87
C CYS A 10 10.17 2.52 -2.38
N LEU A 11 11.43 2.47 -2.82
CA LEU A 11 11.84 2.62 -4.22
C LEU A 11 11.73 1.32 -5.04
N LEU A 12 11.46 0.16 -4.43
CA LEU A 12 11.34 -1.11 -5.17
C LEU A 12 10.35 -1.05 -6.35
N PRO A 13 9.19 -0.37 -6.26
CA PRO A 13 8.24 -0.30 -7.36
C PRO A 13 8.71 0.54 -8.55
N THR A 14 9.86 1.21 -8.45
CA THR A 14 10.47 1.93 -9.58
C THR A 14 11.37 1.03 -10.42
N VAL A 15 11.48 -0.25 -10.08
CA VAL A 15 12.16 -1.25 -10.90
C VAL A 15 11.16 -1.78 -11.91
N ASP A 16 11.50 -1.67 -13.19
CA ASP A 16 10.73 -2.28 -14.27
C ASP A 16 10.74 -3.82 -14.13
N GLN A 17 9.57 -4.44 -14.21
CA GLN A 17 9.41 -5.87 -13.88
C GLN A 17 9.96 -6.80 -14.98
N GLU A 18 10.04 -6.33 -16.22
CA GLU A 18 10.52 -7.14 -17.36
C GLU A 18 12.04 -7.06 -17.50
N THR A 19 12.60 -5.87 -17.32
CA THR A 19 14.03 -5.59 -17.53
C THR A 19 14.86 -5.61 -16.25
N GLY A 20 14.23 -5.44 -15.08
CA GLY A 20 14.92 -5.30 -13.80
C GLY A 20 15.68 -3.98 -13.64
N ILE A 21 15.50 -3.03 -14.58
CA ILE A 21 16.17 -1.74 -14.56
C ILE A 21 15.35 -0.75 -13.73
N ARG A 22 16.03 0.03 -12.89
CA ARG A 22 15.37 1.13 -12.15
C ARG A 22 15.11 2.31 -13.07
N ASP A 23 13.90 2.86 -12.97
CA ASP A 23 13.52 4.12 -13.59
C ASP A 23 14.46 5.25 -13.08
N PRO A 24 15.17 5.96 -13.97
CA PRO A 24 16.11 7.01 -13.59
C PRO A 24 15.41 8.22 -12.95
N ASP A 25 14.14 8.46 -13.30
CA ASP A 25 13.30 9.50 -12.71
C ASP A 25 12.62 9.04 -11.43
N GLN A 26 12.85 7.79 -10.99
CA GLN A 26 12.28 7.19 -9.78
C GLN A 26 10.74 7.19 -9.80
N GLN A 27 10.14 6.99 -10.98
CA GLN A 27 8.70 6.80 -11.07
C GLN A 27 8.30 5.37 -10.71
N PRO A 28 7.15 5.16 -10.06
CA PRO A 28 6.11 6.13 -9.69
C PRO A 28 6.33 6.82 -8.33
N TRP A 29 7.47 6.60 -7.66
CA TRP A 29 7.69 7.05 -6.28
C TRP A 29 7.59 8.58 -6.12
N LYS A 30 8.22 9.34 -7.02
CA LYS A 30 8.13 10.82 -7.01
C LYS A 30 6.69 11.30 -7.13
N THR A 31 5.92 10.72 -8.06
CA THR A 31 4.51 11.07 -8.27
C THR A 31 3.68 10.76 -7.03
N LEU A 32 3.86 9.59 -6.41
CA LEU A 32 3.14 9.27 -5.17
C LEU A 32 3.48 10.23 -4.02
N LYS A 33 4.70 10.78 -3.99
CA LYS A 33 5.11 11.73 -2.97
C LYS A 33 4.39 13.08 -3.07
N THR A 34 3.90 13.49 -4.25
CA THR A 34 3.25 14.79 -4.41
C THR A 34 1.86 14.86 -3.79
N TYR A 35 1.15 13.73 -3.68
CA TYR A 35 -0.24 13.71 -3.22
C TYR A 35 -0.61 12.60 -2.22
N ARG A 36 0.30 11.64 -1.95
CA ARG A 36 0.07 10.56 -0.95
C ARG A 36 1.03 10.60 0.22
N LEU A 37 1.69 11.74 0.45
CA LEU A 37 2.39 11.99 1.69
C LEU A 37 1.35 12.30 2.78
N LYS A 38 1.49 11.70 3.96
CA LYS A 38 0.62 11.96 5.12
C LYS A 38 1.46 12.62 6.21
N PRO A 39 1.48 13.97 6.28
CA PRO A 39 2.26 14.69 7.29
C PRO A 39 1.90 14.29 8.72
N GLU A 40 0.65 13.91 8.95
CA GLU A 40 0.09 13.55 10.26
C GLU A 40 0.72 12.28 10.84
N LEU A 41 1.29 11.42 9.97
CA LEU A 41 1.96 10.17 10.36
C LEU A 41 3.47 10.33 10.53
N TYR A 42 4.01 11.56 10.50
CA TYR A 42 5.44 11.89 10.52
C TYR A 42 6.27 11.07 9.50
N SER A 43 5.64 10.65 8.41
CA SER A 43 6.25 9.78 7.41
C SER A 43 6.80 10.61 6.25
N VAL A 44 8.08 10.43 5.97
CA VAL A 44 8.74 10.97 4.75
C VAL A 44 8.40 10.16 3.49
N PHE A 45 7.67 9.04 3.65
CA PHE A 45 7.30 8.12 2.60
C PHE A 45 5.84 8.30 2.19
N SER A 46 5.59 8.20 0.88
CA SER A 46 4.23 8.14 0.36
C SER A 46 3.55 6.82 0.71
N HIS A 47 2.22 6.84 0.83
CA HIS A 47 1.43 5.66 1.17
C HIS A 47 0.64 5.16 -0.03
N PHE A 48 0.74 3.88 -0.36
CA PHE A 48 -0.06 3.28 -1.43
C PHE A 48 -0.41 1.83 -1.09
N GLY A 49 -1.70 1.57 -0.92
CA GLY A 49 -2.22 0.29 -0.46
C GLY A 49 -2.25 0.15 1.06
N ILE A 50 -2.72 -1.01 1.50
CA ILE A 50 -2.87 -1.38 2.91
C ILE A 50 -2.17 -2.70 3.18
N ARG A 51 -1.63 -2.85 4.39
CA ARG A 51 -1.16 -4.15 4.89
C ARG A 51 -2.28 -4.76 5.73
N LEU A 52 -2.57 -6.02 5.44
CA LEU A 52 -3.61 -6.81 6.07
C LEU A 52 -2.97 -8.05 6.68
N ALA A 53 -3.45 -8.43 7.85
CA ALA A 53 -3.23 -9.75 8.42
C ALA A 53 -4.52 -10.57 8.26
N SER A 54 -4.38 -11.85 7.94
CA SER A 54 -5.53 -12.75 7.90
C SER A 54 -5.87 -13.19 9.32
N ASP A 55 -7.09 -12.90 9.78
CA ASP A 55 -7.56 -13.35 11.10
C ASP A 55 -7.91 -14.86 11.08
N THR A 56 -8.21 -15.44 9.91
CA THR A 56 -8.56 -16.86 9.72
C THR A 56 -7.94 -17.43 8.45
N ASN A 57 -7.94 -18.76 8.32
CA ASN A 57 -7.51 -19.43 7.10
C ASN A 57 -8.70 -19.61 6.14
N GLY A 58 -8.45 -19.56 4.85
CA GLY A 58 -9.48 -19.74 3.82
C GLY A 58 -8.90 -19.66 2.41
N ILE A 59 -9.77 -19.77 1.41
CA ILE A 59 -9.41 -19.62 -0.01
C ILE A 59 -10.18 -18.42 -0.55
N ILE A 60 -9.45 -17.47 -1.11
CA ILE A 60 -10.00 -16.33 -1.86
C ILE A 60 -9.86 -16.58 -3.37
N ARG A 61 -10.83 -16.13 -4.16
CA ARG A 61 -10.85 -16.25 -5.61
C ARG A 61 -11.20 -14.92 -6.26
N VAL A 62 -10.78 -14.78 -7.52
CA VAL A 62 -11.19 -13.65 -8.36
C VAL A 62 -12.70 -13.71 -8.54
N GLY A 63 -13.40 -12.63 -8.17
CA GLY A 63 -14.85 -12.55 -8.23
C GLY A 63 -15.57 -12.77 -6.89
N ASP A 64 -14.85 -13.14 -5.83
CA ASP A 64 -15.45 -13.20 -4.49
C ASP A 64 -15.92 -11.80 -4.05
N GLU A 65 -17.10 -11.76 -3.43
CA GLU A 65 -17.65 -10.52 -2.85
C GLU A 65 -16.89 -10.12 -1.58
N ILE A 66 -16.78 -8.81 -1.35
CA ILE A 66 -16.09 -8.24 -0.18
C ILE A 66 -17.11 -7.55 0.69
N GLU A 67 -17.16 -7.93 1.97
CA GLU A 67 -17.99 -7.30 2.99
C GLU A 67 -17.15 -6.62 4.07
N ILE A 68 -17.56 -5.43 4.50
CA ILE A 68 -16.95 -4.73 5.63
C ILE A 68 -17.61 -5.21 6.93
N LEU A 69 -16.95 -6.11 7.65
CA LEU A 69 -17.48 -6.66 8.91
C LEU A 69 -17.38 -5.70 10.10
N LYS A 70 -16.41 -4.78 10.09
CA LYS A 70 -16.23 -3.78 11.13
C LYS A 70 -15.47 -2.57 10.59
N GLU A 71 -15.94 -1.37 10.91
CA GLU A 71 -15.28 -0.11 10.61
C GLU A 71 -14.68 0.48 11.89
N ASN A 72 -13.41 0.90 11.84
CA ASN A 72 -12.78 1.68 12.90
C ASN A 72 -12.28 2.99 12.30
N LYS A 73 -12.84 4.12 12.74
CA LYS A 73 -12.57 5.46 12.17
C LYS A 73 -11.37 6.18 12.77
N ASN A 74 -10.52 5.49 13.52
CA ASN A 74 -9.33 6.08 14.13
C ASN A 74 -8.14 5.88 13.20
N PHE A 75 -7.89 6.85 12.32
CA PHE A 75 -6.68 6.99 11.49
C PHE A 75 -5.95 8.27 11.85
#